data_AF-A0A950CSK3-F1
#
_entry.id   AF-A0A950CSK3-F1
#
_cell.length_a   1.000
_cell.length_b   1.000
_cell.length_c   1.000
_cell.angle_alpha   90.00
_cell.angle_beta   90.00
_cell.angle_gamma   90.00
#
_symmetry.space_group_name_H-M   'P 1'
#
loop_
_entity.id
_entity.type
_entity.pdbx_description
1 polymer ?
#
loop_
_entity_poly.entity_id
_entity_poly.type
_entity_poly.pdbx_seq_one_letter_code
_entity_poly.pdbx_strand_id
1 'polypeptide(L)'
;MPIVVLRVLDKATARVEEVEAETNKTITFGTLLVTPRSCKASLPEETPEAAAFLEIGELKPGHPDAPVFRGWMFASSPALSAMEHPVYDIWLIGCKSNAPTK
;
A
#
# COMPACT_ATOMS: atom_id res chain seq x y z
N MET A 1 7.00 -15.11 -1.35
CA MET A 1 7.07 -13.68 -1.76
C MET A 1 6.76 -12.80 -0.57
N PRO A 2 7.28 -11.56 -0.49
CA PRO A 2 6.96 -10.66 0.61
C PRO A 2 5.51 -10.18 0.49
N ILE A 3 4.85 -10.09 1.65
CA ILE A 3 3.52 -9.55 1.85
C ILE A 3 3.69 -8.08 2.26
N VAL A 4 2.96 -7.20 1.60
CA VAL A 4 2.89 -5.76 1.90
C VAL A 4 1.70 -5.54 2.81
N VAL A 5 1.93 -4.93 3.96
CA VAL A 5 0.88 -4.56 4.91
C VAL A 5 0.60 -3.08 4.74
N LEU A 6 -0.62 -2.76 4.36
CA LEU A 6 -1.09 -1.39 4.15
C LEU A 6 -2.23 -1.09 5.12
N ARG A 7 -2.36 0.18 5.51
CA ARG A 7 -3.59 0.68 6.12
C ARG A 7 -4.34 1.53 5.12
N VAL A 8 -5.66 1.39 5.14
CA VAL A 8 -6.58 2.17 4.33
C VAL A 8 -7.54 2.89 5.26
N LEU A 9 -7.62 4.21 5.15
CA LEU A 9 -8.63 5.05 5.79
C LEU A 9 -9.69 5.43 4.77
N ASP A 10 -10.93 5.10 5.06
CA ASP A 10 -12.09 5.72 4.43
C ASP A 10 -12.40 7.03 5.18
N LYS A 11 -12.12 8.17 4.53
CA LYS A 11 -12.35 9.52 5.07
C LYS A 11 -13.83 9.85 5.21
N ALA A 12 -14.71 9.22 4.42
CA ALA A 12 -16.14 9.45 4.47
C ALA A 12 -16.78 8.76 5.69
N THR A 13 -16.30 7.57 6.04
CA THR A 13 -16.81 6.80 7.19
C THR A 13 -15.92 6.85 8.43
N ALA A 14 -14.74 7.47 8.33
CA ALA A 14 -13.69 7.50 9.35
C ALA A 14 -13.24 6.10 9.80
N ARG A 15 -13.32 5.10 8.91
CA ARG A 15 -12.93 3.71 9.20
C ARG A 15 -11.53 3.43 8.69
N VAL A 16 -10.73 2.76 9.52
CA VAL A 16 -9.38 2.32 9.17
C VAL A 16 -9.37 0.80 9.12
N GLU A 17 -8.86 0.25 8.03
CA GLU A 17 -8.70 -1.18 7.82
C GLU A 17 -7.25 -1.51 7.43
N GLU A 18 -6.76 -2.66 7.90
CA GLU A 18 -5.47 -3.20 7.50
C GLU A 18 -5.69 -4.21 6.37
N VAL A 19 -4.94 -4.04 5.29
CA VAL A 19 -4.99 -4.93 4.13
C VAL A 19 -3.61 -5.51 3.87
N GLU A 20 -3.58 -6.81 3.64
CA GLU A 20 -2.37 -7.54 3.26
C GLU A 20 -2.43 -7.85 1.77
N ALA A 21 -1.40 -7.45 1.03
CA ALA A 21 -1.30 -7.67 -0.39
C ALA A 21 0.01 -8.40 -0.72
N GLU A 22 -0.08 -9.47 -1.50
CA GLU A 22 1.12 -10.11 -2.02
C GLU A 22 1.76 -9.26 -3.12
N THR A 23 3.08 -9.27 -3.19
CA THR A 23 3.81 -8.58 -4.26
C THR A 23 3.39 -9.12 -5.63
N ASN A 24 3.07 -8.21 -6.55
CA ASN A 24 2.50 -8.42 -7.89
C ASN A 24 1.07 -8.97 -7.94
N LYS A 25 0.35 -9.01 -6.81
CA LYS A 25 -1.10 -9.28 -6.81
C LYS A 25 -1.87 -7.98 -6.59
N THR A 26 -2.85 -7.74 -7.44
CA THR A 26 -3.78 -6.63 -7.28
C THR A 26 -4.86 -7.02 -6.28
N ILE A 27 -5.03 -6.21 -5.24
CA ILE A 27 -6.18 -6.29 -4.34
C ILE A 27 -7.15 -5.15 -4.65
N THR A 28 -8.42 -5.34 -4.37
CA THR A 28 -9.45 -4.30 -4.52
C THR A 28 -9.96 -3.88 -3.16
N PHE A 29 -10.03 -2.58 -2.90
CA PHE A 29 -10.61 -2.01 -1.69
C PHE A 29 -11.57 -0.89 -2.08
N GLY A 30 -12.88 -1.10 -1.87
CA GLY A 30 -13.90 -0.19 -2.39
C GLY A 30 -13.79 -0.07 -3.90
N THR A 31 -13.47 1.14 -4.40
CA THR A 31 -13.19 1.41 -5.82
C THR A 31 -11.69 1.38 -6.16
N LEU A 32 -10.80 1.22 -5.19
CA LEU A 32 -9.36 1.26 -5.43
C LEU A 32 -8.81 -0.11 -5.83
N LEU A 33 -7.91 -0.10 -6.81
CA LEU A 33 -7.08 -1.22 -7.22
C LEU A 33 -5.67 -0.98 -6.72
N VAL A 34 -5.19 -1.80 -5.79
CA VAL A 34 -3.87 -1.63 -5.18
C VAL A 34 -2.98 -2.78 -5.62
N THR A 35 -1.88 -2.46 -6.29
CA THR A 35 -0.91 -3.43 -6.78
C THR A 35 0.48 -3.11 -6.22
N PRO A 36 0.95 -3.84 -5.20
CA PRO A 36 2.32 -3.70 -4.73
C PRO A 36 3.27 -4.34 -5.73
N ARG A 37 4.25 -3.60 -6.25
CA ARG A 37 5.27 -4.15 -7.17
C ARG A 37 6.53 -4.61 -6.46
N SER A 38 6.84 -3.99 -5.33
CA SER A 38 8.02 -4.31 -4.54
C SER A 38 7.78 -3.95 -3.08
N CYS A 39 8.38 -4.72 -2.18
CA CYS A 39 8.43 -4.43 -0.75
C CYS A 39 9.84 -4.70 -0.25
N LYS A 40 10.45 -3.73 0.43
CA LYS A 40 11.76 -3.82 1.04
C LYS A 40 11.66 -3.40 2.50
N ALA A 41 12.17 -4.21 3.41
CA ALA A 41 12.38 -3.83 4.79
C ALA A 41 13.88 -3.70 5.03
N SER A 42 14.28 -2.70 5.83
CA SER A 42 15.66 -2.55 6.29
C SER A 42 16.09 -3.74 7.15
N LEU A 43 17.40 -3.96 7.21
CA LEU A 43 17.97 -4.99 8.08
C LEU A 43 17.79 -4.60 9.55
N PRO A 44 17.77 -5.58 10.47
CA PRO A 44 17.61 -5.31 11.91
C PRO A 44 18.76 -4.50 12.52
N GLU A 45 19.92 -4.45 11.87
CA GLU A 45 21.08 -3.64 12.30
C GLU A 45 21.02 -2.19 11.82
N GLU A 46 20.11 -1.88 10.90
CA GLU A 46 19.87 -0.53 10.37
C GLU A 46 18.67 0.12 11.06
N THR A 47 18.44 1.41 10.80
CA THR A 47 17.21 2.08 11.25
C THR A 47 15.99 1.36 10.67
N PRO A 48 15.01 0.93 11.50
CA PRO A 48 13.86 0.17 11.03
C PRO A 48 13.02 1.03 10.09
N GLU A 49 13.07 0.69 8.81
CA GLU A 49 12.31 1.34 7.75
C GLU A 49 11.74 0.26 6.83
N ALA A 50 10.57 0.52 6.26
CA ALA A 50 10.03 -0.31 5.19
C ALA A 50 9.60 0.60 4.05
N ALA A 51 9.94 0.19 2.83
CA ALA A 51 9.59 0.90 1.62
C ALA A 51 8.92 -0.05 0.63
N ALA A 52 7.79 0.37 0.07
CA ALA A 52 7.05 -0.40 -0.93
C ALA A 52 6.76 0.47 -2.15
N PHE A 53 6.91 -0.11 -3.34
CA PHE A 53 6.46 0.54 -4.57
C PHE A 53 5.03 0.11 -4.85
N LEU A 54 4.12 1.07 -4.83
CA LEU A 54 2.69 0.83 -5.00
C LEU A 54 2.20 1.46 -6.30
N GLU A 55 1.41 0.70 -7.06
CA GLU A 55 0.60 1.21 -8.15
C GLU A 55 -0.87 1.13 -7.70
N ILE A 56 -1.51 2.28 -7.56
CA ILE A 56 -2.90 2.41 -7.11
C ILE A 56 -3.70 3.05 -8.24
N GLY A 57 -4.77 2.37 -8.65
CA GLY A 57 -5.77 2.89 -9.57
C GLY A 57 -7.14 2.98 -8.90
N GLU A 58 -8.08 3.63 -9.58
CA GLU A 58 -9.48 3.69 -9.19
C GLU A 58 -10.37 3.18 -10.33
N LEU A 59 -11.24 2.22 -9.99
CA LEU A 59 -12.34 1.77 -10.82
C LEU A 59 -13.46 2.80 -10.80
N LYS A 60 -13.70 3.42 -11.96
CA LYS A 60 -14.83 4.33 -12.16
C LYS A 60 -15.87 3.65 -13.04
N PRO A 61 -17.13 3.47 -12.57
CA PRO A 61 -18.19 2.89 -13.39
C PRO A 61 -18.30 3.61 -14.74
N GLY A 62 -18.26 2.84 -15.83
CA GLY A 62 -18.38 3.36 -17.20
C GLY A 62 -17.16 4.13 -17.72
N HIS A 63 -16.03 4.14 -17.00
CA HIS A 63 -14.79 4.79 -17.41
C HIS A 63 -13.60 3.84 -17.31
N PRO A 64 -12.51 4.08 -18.06
CA PRO A 64 -11.26 3.37 -17.86
C PRO A 64 -10.67 3.62 -16.47
N ASP A 65 -9.95 2.62 -15.95
CA ASP A 65 -9.22 2.71 -14.68
C ASP A 65 -8.31 3.93 -14.67
N ALA A 66 -8.51 4.81 -13.68
CA ALA A 66 -7.71 6.02 -13.55
C ALA A 66 -6.52 5.75 -12.61
N PRO A 67 -5.27 6.03 -13.00
CA PRO A 67 -4.15 5.94 -12.09
C PRO A 67 -4.29 7.03 -11.01
N VAL A 68 -4.18 6.64 -9.74
CA VAL A 68 -4.29 7.54 -8.59
C VAL A 68 -2.93 7.79 -7.94
N PHE A 69 -2.14 6.74 -7.77
CA PHE A 69 -0.80 6.85 -7.19
C PHE A 69 0.14 5.83 -7.81
N ARG A 70 1.39 6.25 -8.01
CA ARG A 70 2.46 5.38 -8.50
C ARG A 70 3.79 5.85 -7.96
N GLY A 71 4.30 5.18 -6.94
CA GLY A 71 5.50 5.64 -6.26
C GLY A 71 5.96 4.75 -5.13
N TRP A 72 7.09 5.14 -4.55
CA TRP A 72 7.63 4.54 -3.33
C TRP A 72 7.01 5.19 -2.11
N MET A 73 6.48 4.37 -1.23
CA MET A 73 5.92 4.79 0.04
C MET A 73 6.75 4.21 1.18
N PHE A 74 6.98 5.01 2.22
CA PHE A 74 7.83 4.69 3.37
C PHE A 74 6.96 4.52 4.62
N ALA A 75 7.21 3.49 5.41
CA ALA A 75 6.41 3.16 6.58
C ALA A 75 6.60 4.18 7.71
N SER A 76 7.82 4.72 7.89
CA SER A 76 8.05 5.76 8.91
C SER A 76 7.49 7.12 8.50
N SER A 77 7.46 7.39 7.19
CA SER A 77 7.25 8.72 6.62
C SER A 77 6.33 8.67 5.40
N PRO A 78 5.07 8.22 5.54
CA PRO A 78 4.14 8.12 4.43
C PRO A 78 3.83 9.48 3.80
N ALA A 79 3.93 10.56 4.58
CA ALA A 79 3.73 11.94 4.11
C ALA A 79 4.70 12.37 3.00
N LEU A 80 5.87 11.72 2.88
CA LEU A 80 6.83 12.00 1.80
C LEU A 80 6.34 11.53 0.42
N SER A 81 5.41 10.57 0.40
CA SER A 81 4.78 10.08 -0.82
C SER A 81 3.32 9.72 -0.54
N ALA A 82 2.58 10.75 -0.12
CA ALA A 82 1.18 10.62 0.19
C ALA A 82 0.35 10.46 -1.09
N MET A 83 -0.64 9.59 -1.03
CA MET A 83 -1.65 9.45 -2.07
C MET A 83 -2.69 10.58 -1.91
N GLU A 84 -2.93 11.33 -2.98
CA GLU A 84 -3.97 12.36 -2.99
C GLU A 84 -5.29 11.78 -3.53
N HIS A 85 -6.18 11.42 -2.61
CA HIS A 85 -7.53 10.95 -2.97
C HIS A 85 -8.61 11.52 -2.03
N PRO A 86 -9.77 11.93 -2.57
CA PRO A 86 -10.81 12.62 -1.79
C PRO A 86 -11.48 11.72 -0.74
N VAL A 87 -11.61 10.42 -1.00
CA VAL A 87 -12.36 9.49 -0.15
C VAL A 87 -11.47 8.55 0.65
N TYR A 88 -10.29 8.22 0.13
CA TYR A 88 -9.45 7.17 0.68
C TYR A 88 -8.05 7.72 0.96
N ASP A 89 -7.39 7.19 1.97
CA ASP A 89 -5.97 7.39 2.23
C ASP A 89 -5.32 6.03 2.45
N ILE A 90 -4.20 5.76 1.77
CA ILE A 90 -3.50 4.49 1.87
C ILE A 90 -2.06 4.78 2.26
N TRP A 91 -1.60 4.11 3.30
CA TRP A 91 -0.19 4.16 3.69
C TRP A 91 0.41 2.80 4.00
N LEU A 92 1.72 2.69 3.80
CA LEU A 92 2.50 1.51 4.14
C LEU A 92 2.66 1.40 5.65
N ILE A 93 2.45 0.19 6.17
CA ILE A 93 2.76 -0.17 7.56
C ILE A 93 4.06 -0.96 7.62
N GLY A 94 4.26 -1.87 6.67
CA GLY A 94 5.48 -2.65 6.63
C GLY A 94 5.47 -3.76 5.60
N CYS A 95 6.59 -4.46 5.53
CA CYS A 95 6.76 -5.65 4.70
C CYS A 95 6.92 -6.87 5.61
N LYS A 96 6.13 -7.92 5.40
CA LYS A 96 6.33 -9.23 6.01
C LYS A 96 7.00 -10.14 4.99
N SER A 97 8.17 -10.67 5.31
CA SER A 97 8.75 -11.77 4.55
C SER A 97 8.01 -13.05 4.91
N ASN A 98 7.48 -13.78 3.92
CA ASN A 98 7.03 -15.15 4.12
C ASN A 98 8.25 -16.10 4.24
N ALA A 99 9.22 -15.72 5.06
CA ALA A 99 10.32 -16.59 5.42
C ALA A 99 9.77 -17.55 6.49
N PRO A 100 9.79 -18.88 6.27
CA PRO A 100 9.61 -19.78 7.38
C PRO A 100 10.75 -19.47 8.35
N THR A 101 10.41 -18.99 9.54
CA THR A 101 11.29 -19.04 10.69
C THR A 101 11.74 -20.49 10.82
N LYS A 102 13.00 -20.76 10.47
CA LYS A 102 13.65 -22.04 10.72
C LYS A 102 14.42 -21.93 12.02
#